data_AF-A0A9P6SD59-F1
#
_entry.id   AF-A0A9P6SD59-F1
#
_cell.length_a   1.000
_cell.length_b   1.000
_cell.length_c   1.000
_cell.angle_alpha   90.00
_cell.angle_beta   90.00
_cell.angle_gamma   90.00
#
_symmetry.space_group_name_H-M   'P 1'
#
loop_
_entity.id
_entity.type
_entity.pdbx_description
1 polymer ?
#
loop_
_entity_poly.entity_id
_entity_poly.type
_entity_poly.pdbx_seq_one_letter_code
_entity_poly.pdbx_strand_id
1 'polypeptide(L)'
;MAPASFGELNQIRETESLQKIVERTAGNLIDIPSTLQLERLQQQEAQNRSNEYLNALNTVKLPEQTIRKLYNMTSVMATTGMDVQTKEVLETTTTATPRERSSTSSGSSMKAPSVREVLAEKTVDPKTVGWMANAMGELHQATESIDVEDVGDLIVTLSPPAVK
;
A
#
# COMPACT_ATOMS: atom_id res chain seq x y z
N MET A 1 38.16 41.14 20.48
CA MET A 1 37.44 39.84 20.30
C MET A 1 38.47 38.75 20.50
N ALA A 2 38.41 38.04 21.63
CA ALA A 2 39.31 36.92 21.92
C ALA A 2 38.75 35.65 21.25
N PRO A 3 39.60 34.77 20.69
CA PRO A 3 39.15 33.53 20.07
C PRO A 3 38.62 32.56 21.14
N ALA A 4 37.47 31.95 20.86
CA ALA A 4 36.84 30.93 21.72
C ALA A 4 37.84 29.81 22.03
N SER A 5 37.86 29.40 23.31
CA SER A 5 38.77 28.38 23.82
C SER A 5 38.45 27.04 23.15
N PHE A 6 39.47 26.31 22.71
CA PHE A 6 39.32 25.00 22.05
C PHE A 6 38.51 23.99 22.91
N GLY A 7 38.45 24.20 24.23
CA GLY A 7 37.58 23.44 25.14
C GLY A 7 36.08 23.72 24.99
N GLU A 8 35.68 24.97 24.69
CA GLU A 8 34.27 25.35 24.54
C GLU A 8 33.65 24.73 23.28
N LEU A 9 34.39 24.65 22.18
CA LEU A 9 33.92 24.01 20.94
C LEU A 9 33.68 22.51 21.12
N ASN A 10 34.53 21.83 21.88
CA ASN A 10 34.34 20.41 22.20
C ASN A 10 33.13 20.20 23.11
N GLN A 11 32.91 21.09 24.08
CA GLN A 11 31.76 21.04 24.98
C GLN A 11 30.44 21.23 24.22
N ILE A 12 30.38 22.17 23.26
CA ILE A 12 29.20 22.37 22.41
C ILE A 12 28.90 21.08 21.61
N ARG A 13 29.91 20.48 20.98
CA ARG A 13 29.73 19.25 20.21
C ARG A 13 29.24 18.07 21.06
N GLU A 14 29.73 17.95 22.29
CA GLU A 14 29.28 16.93 23.23
C GLU A 14 27.82 17.14 23.62
N THR A 15 27.41 18.39 23.91
CA THR A 15 26.02 18.70 24.25
C THR A 15 25.05 18.40 23.10
N GLU A 16 25.42 18.70 21.85
CA GLU A 16 24.61 18.33 20.68
C GLU A 16 24.51 16.80 20.51
N SER A 17 25.58 16.07 20.79
CA SER A 17 25.57 14.61 20.74
C SER A 17 24.63 14.02 21.79
N LEU A 18 24.68 14.55 23.02
CA LEU A 18 23.78 14.15 24.11
C LEU A 18 22.32 14.48 23.76
N GLN A 19 22.07 15.66 23.20
CA GLN A 19 20.74 16.03 22.74
C GLN A 19 20.19 15.05 21.70
N LYS A 20 20.99 14.67 20.70
CA LYS A 20 20.60 13.65 19.70
C LYS A 20 20.27 12.30 20.32
N ILE A 21 21.01 11.90 21.36
CA ILE A 21 20.74 10.66 22.10
C ILE A 21 19.41 10.77 22.84
N VAL A 22 19.15 11.88 23.53
CA VAL A 22 17.88 12.12 24.24
C VAL A 22 16.71 12.13 23.27
N GLU A 23 16.81 12.84 22.15
CA GLU A 23 15.77 12.89 21.11
C GLU A 23 15.52 11.50 20.51
N ARG A 24 16.58 10.76 20.15
CA ARG A 24 16.44 9.39 19.63
C ARG A 24 15.83 8.46 20.66
N THR A 25 16.20 8.59 21.93
CA THR A 25 15.67 7.77 23.02
C THR A 25 14.19 8.10 23.23
N ALA A 26 13.84 9.37 23.34
CA ALA A 26 12.45 9.82 23.49
C ALA A 26 11.57 9.38 22.32
N GLY A 27 12.09 9.40 21.08
CA GLY A 27 11.37 8.91 19.90
C GLY A 27 11.23 7.39 19.83
N ASN A 28 12.11 6.63 20.48
CA ASN A 28 12.11 5.16 20.49
C ASN A 28 11.40 4.55 21.71
N LEU A 29 11.08 5.36 22.73
CA LEU A 29 10.30 4.90 23.87
C LEU A 29 8.84 4.68 23.44
N ILE A 30 8.32 3.50 23.72
CA ILE A 30 6.90 3.19 23.54
C ILE A 30 6.19 3.65 24.81
N ASP A 31 5.44 4.75 24.71
CA ASP A 31 4.51 5.16 25.77
C ASP A 31 3.33 4.17 25.81
N ILE A 32 2.99 3.67 27.00
CA ILE A 32 1.89 2.74 27.23
C ILE A 32 0.79 3.53 27.98
N PRO A 33 -0.07 4.27 27.26
CA PRO A 33 -1.08 5.10 27.89
C PRO A 33 -2.21 4.27 28.51
N SER A 34 -2.79 4.78 29.59
CA SER A 34 -4.07 4.32 30.13
C SER A 34 -5.19 4.72 29.17
N THR A 35 -5.86 3.73 28.58
CA THR A 35 -6.74 3.81 27.40
C THR A 35 -7.95 4.75 27.51
N LEU A 36 -8.30 5.23 28.71
CA LEU A 36 -9.58 5.90 28.96
C LEU A 36 -9.61 7.42 28.77
N GLN A 37 -8.47 8.11 28.72
CA GLN A 37 -8.44 9.58 28.63
C GLN A 37 -8.00 10.12 27.25
N LEU A 38 -7.36 9.31 26.42
CA LEU A 38 -6.82 9.70 25.12
C LEU A 38 -7.94 9.97 24.08
N GLU A 39 -9.02 9.21 24.14
CA GLU A 39 -10.01 9.14 23.06
C GLU A 39 -10.81 10.44 22.85
N ARG A 40 -11.21 11.14 23.92
CA ARG A 40 -12.00 12.38 23.80
C ARG A 40 -11.18 13.57 23.30
N LEU A 41 -9.93 13.71 23.76
CA LEU A 41 -9.04 14.80 23.31
C LEU A 41 -8.68 14.60 21.83
N GLN A 42 -8.44 13.35 21.43
CA GLN A 42 -8.10 12.97 20.05
C GLN A 42 -9.26 13.24 19.07
N GLN A 43 -10.51 13.06 19.50
CA GLN A 43 -11.67 13.30 18.63
C GLN A 43 -11.86 14.78 18.28
N GLN A 44 -11.71 15.68 19.27
CA GLN A 44 -11.82 17.12 19.02
C GLN A 44 -10.69 17.62 18.12
N GLU A 45 -9.46 17.17 18.36
CA GLU A 45 -8.32 17.52 17.52
C GLU A 45 -8.49 16.98 16.09
N ALA A 46 -8.97 15.75 15.94
CA ALA A 46 -9.26 15.15 14.64
C ALA A 46 -10.28 15.99 13.85
N GLN A 47 -11.35 16.46 14.50
CA GLN A 47 -12.35 17.31 13.87
C GLN A 47 -11.79 18.68 13.48
N ASN A 48 -10.94 19.27 14.31
CA ASN A 48 -10.28 20.54 13.98
C ASN A 48 -9.36 20.38 12.76
N ARG A 49 -8.52 19.33 12.75
CA ARG A 49 -7.63 19.02 11.62
C ARG A 49 -8.41 18.71 10.34
N SER A 50 -9.54 17.99 10.41
CA SER A 50 -10.36 17.72 9.23
C SER A 50 -10.92 18.99 8.61
N ASN A 51 -11.35 19.95 9.43
CA ASN A 51 -11.83 21.24 8.96
C ASN A 51 -10.71 22.08 8.34
N GLU A 52 -9.51 22.04 8.92
CA GLU A 52 -8.33 22.73 8.37
C GLU A 52 -7.96 22.17 6.99
N TYR A 53 -7.90 20.84 6.84
CA TYR A 53 -7.61 20.21 5.55
C TYR A 53 -8.69 20.48 4.52
N LEU A 54 -9.96 20.50 4.91
CA LEU A 54 -11.06 20.85 4.00
C LEU A 54 -10.92 22.30 3.50
N ASN A 55 -10.56 23.23 4.39
CA ASN A 55 -10.31 24.62 4.04
C ASN A 55 -9.08 24.77 3.13
N ALA A 56 -7.99 24.05 3.43
CA ALA A 56 -6.80 24.04 2.59
C ALA A 56 -7.12 23.50 1.18
N LEU A 57 -7.88 22.41 1.09
CA LEU A 57 -8.30 21.84 -0.20
C LEU A 57 -9.13 22.84 -1.02
N ASN A 58 -10.05 23.55 -0.36
CA ASN A 58 -10.90 24.54 -1.02
C ASN A 58 -10.13 25.80 -1.48
N THR A 59 -8.98 26.11 -0.88
CA THR A 59 -8.13 27.23 -1.32
C THR A 59 -7.21 26.87 -2.48
N VAL A 60 -6.83 25.59 -2.60
CA VAL A 60 -6.02 25.09 -3.72
C VAL A 60 -6.88 24.99 -4.98
N LYS A 61 -6.86 26.04 -5.82
CA LYS A 61 -7.44 26.00 -7.16
C LYS A 61 -6.50 25.26 -8.11
N LEU A 62 -6.87 24.03 -8.48
CA LEU A 62 -6.14 23.34 -9.55
C LEU A 62 -6.45 24.00 -10.91
N PRO A 63 -5.44 24.18 -11.79
CA PRO A 63 -5.67 24.58 -13.16
C PRO A 63 -6.61 23.59 -13.88
N GLU A 64 -7.53 24.08 -14.71
CA GLU A 64 -8.52 23.25 -15.42
C GLU A 64 -7.89 22.11 -16.23
N GLN A 65 -6.68 22.31 -16.75
CA GLN A 65 -5.93 21.28 -17.48
C GLN A 65 -5.59 20.07 -16.60
N THR A 66 -5.26 20.30 -15.33
CA THR A 66 -4.98 19.24 -14.35
C THR A 66 -6.26 18.53 -13.95
N ILE A 67 -7.37 19.27 -13.78
CA ILE A 67 -8.69 18.69 -13.46
C ILE A 67 -9.16 17.76 -14.60
N ARG A 68 -9.02 18.19 -15.86
CA ARG A 68 -9.36 17.35 -17.02
C ARG A 68 -8.47 16.10 -17.10
N LYS A 69 -7.17 16.23 -16.81
CA LYS A 69 -6.25 15.10 -16.79
C LYS A 69 -6.60 14.10 -15.68
N LEU A 70 -6.97 14.59 -14.50
CA LEU A 70 -7.43 13.76 -13.39
C LEU A 70 -8.75 13.06 -13.71
N TYR A 71 -9.74 13.76 -14.29
CA TYR A 71 -11.03 13.13 -14.65
C TYR A 71 -10.84 12.00 -15.68
N ASN A 72 -9.94 12.18 -16.64
CA ASN A 72 -9.62 11.15 -17.63
C ASN A 72 -8.87 9.94 -17.02
N MET A 73 -8.16 10.11 -15.90
CA MET A 73 -7.49 9.01 -15.18
C MET A 73 -8.41 8.33 -14.15
N THR A 74 -9.25 9.11 -13.46
CA THR A 74 -10.22 8.63 -12.45
C THR A 74 -11.42 7.94 -13.09
N SER A 75 -11.77 8.27 -14.34
CA SER A 75 -12.84 7.58 -15.09
C SER A 75 -12.58 6.08 -15.31
N VAL A 76 -11.38 5.57 -15.00
CA VAL A 76 -11.05 4.14 -15.08
C VAL A 76 -11.05 3.46 -13.70
N MET A 77 -11.18 4.21 -12.59
CA MET A 77 -11.07 3.66 -11.22
C MET A 77 -12.16 4.07 -10.23
N ALA A 78 -13.16 4.86 -10.63
CA ALA A 78 -14.32 5.14 -9.78
C ALA A 78 -15.35 4.00 -9.82
N THR A 79 -14.99 2.83 -9.28
CA THR A 79 -15.95 1.80 -8.86
C THR A 79 -15.62 1.31 -7.46
N THR A 80 -15.82 2.14 -6.43
CA THR A 80 -16.15 1.62 -5.10
C THR A 80 -16.93 2.67 -4.29
N GLY A 81 -18.26 2.50 -4.25
CA GLY A 81 -19.10 2.93 -3.12
C GLY A 81 -19.86 4.25 -3.27
N MET A 82 -21.03 4.22 -3.92
CA MET A 82 -22.35 4.59 -3.35
C MET A 82 -23.40 4.65 -4.46
N ASP A 83 -24.55 4.04 -4.16
CA ASP A 83 -25.78 3.83 -4.96
C ASP A 83 -26.00 4.67 -6.22
N VAL A 84 -26.35 4.00 -7.33
CA VAL A 84 -27.55 4.25 -8.15
C VAL A 84 -27.58 3.28 -9.36
N GLN A 85 -28.61 2.43 -9.37
CA GLN A 85 -29.22 1.73 -10.52
C GLN A 85 -28.31 1.20 -11.63
N THR A 86 -27.96 -0.09 -11.51
CA THR A 86 -27.73 -0.99 -12.64
C THR A 86 -28.94 -0.99 -13.57
N LYS A 87 -28.86 -0.24 -14.67
CA LYS A 87 -29.47 -0.64 -15.94
C LYS A 87 -28.39 -1.23 -16.81
N GLU A 88 -28.54 -2.50 -17.15
CA GLU A 88 -27.84 -3.16 -18.24
C GLU A 88 -27.82 -2.24 -19.46
N VAL A 89 -26.62 -1.82 -19.86
CA VAL A 89 -26.37 -1.44 -21.25
C VAL A 89 -25.22 -2.32 -21.72
N LEU A 90 -25.66 -3.49 -22.19
CA LEU A 90 -24.94 -4.39 -23.07
C LEU A 90 -24.47 -3.57 -24.29
N GLU A 91 -23.20 -3.17 -24.32
CA GLU A 91 -22.62 -2.52 -25.51
C GLU A 91 -22.43 -3.56 -26.61
N THR A 92 -23.45 -3.68 -27.47
CA THR A 92 -23.29 -4.20 -28.82
C THR A 92 -24.02 -3.31 -29.82
N THR A 93 -23.39 -3.15 -30.99
CA THR A 93 -23.93 -2.75 -32.30
C THR A 93 -24.14 -1.26 -32.62
N THR A 94 -23.07 -0.68 -33.19
CA THR A 94 -22.99 -0.07 -34.54
C THR A 94 -24.27 0.44 -35.24
N THR A 95 -24.22 1.69 -35.69
CA THR A 95 -24.77 2.12 -37.01
C THR A 95 -23.86 3.15 -37.69
N ALA A 96 -23.72 3.00 -39.01
CA ALA A 96 -22.73 3.55 -39.92
C ALA A 96 -22.83 5.06 -40.25
N THR A 97 -21.71 5.68 -40.66
CA THR A 97 -21.44 6.23 -42.02
C THR A 97 -20.16 7.10 -42.05
N PRO A 98 -19.51 7.30 -43.23
CA PRO A 98 -18.07 7.52 -43.34
C PRO A 98 -17.70 9.00 -43.44
N ARG A 99 -16.56 9.38 -42.86
CA ARG A 99 -15.90 10.63 -43.26
C ARG A 99 -14.39 10.50 -43.17
N GLU A 100 -13.78 10.48 -44.35
CA GLU A 100 -12.35 10.63 -44.54
C GLU A 100 -11.81 11.82 -43.77
N ARG A 101 -10.82 11.59 -42.90
CA ARG A 101 -9.71 12.52 -42.70
C ARG A 101 -8.44 11.73 -42.48
N SER A 102 -7.61 11.81 -43.48
CA SER A 102 -6.18 11.54 -43.45
C SER A 102 -5.55 12.29 -42.28
N SER A 103 -5.00 11.56 -41.33
CA SER A 103 -4.00 12.07 -40.42
C SER A 103 -3.02 10.96 -40.09
N THR A 104 -1.91 10.98 -40.82
CA THR A 104 -0.65 10.32 -40.51
C THR A 104 -0.15 10.80 -39.16
N SER A 105 -0.46 10.07 -38.09
CA SER A 105 0.22 10.18 -36.81
C SER A 105 0.86 8.84 -36.51
N SER A 106 2.13 8.72 -36.89
CA SER A 106 3.06 7.67 -36.48
C SER A 106 3.32 7.83 -34.98
N GLY A 107 2.40 7.32 -34.16
CA GLY A 107 2.60 7.10 -32.74
C GLY A 107 2.19 5.66 -32.47
N SER A 108 3.09 4.86 -31.91
CA SER A 108 2.83 3.47 -31.51
C SER A 108 1.80 3.42 -30.39
N SER A 109 0.54 3.63 -30.75
CA SER A 109 -0.61 3.34 -29.90
C SER A 109 -0.70 1.83 -29.82
N MET A 110 -0.27 1.27 -28.69
CA MET A 110 -0.49 -0.12 -28.32
C MET A 110 -2.01 -0.32 -28.23
N LYS A 111 -2.63 -0.57 -29.38
CA LYS A 111 -4.05 -0.85 -29.51
C LYS A 111 -4.32 -2.12 -28.70
N ALA A 112 -5.17 -2.02 -27.69
CA ALA A 112 -5.59 -3.19 -26.93
C ALA A 112 -6.11 -4.26 -27.91
N PRO A 113 -5.71 -5.54 -27.76
CA PRO A 113 -6.15 -6.61 -28.64
C PRO A 113 -7.67 -6.67 -28.70
N SER A 114 -8.23 -6.92 -29.88
CA SER A 114 -9.67 -7.08 -30.04
C SER A 114 -10.15 -8.30 -29.26
N VAL A 115 -11.38 -8.30 -28.72
CA VAL A 115 -11.96 -9.46 -28.02
C VAL A 115 -11.91 -10.73 -28.89
N ARG A 116 -12.10 -10.58 -30.21
CA ARG A 116 -11.97 -11.70 -31.16
C ARG A 116 -10.54 -12.19 -31.30
N GLU A 117 -9.56 -11.31 -31.16
CA GLU A 117 -8.13 -11.61 -31.25
C GLU A 117 -7.66 -12.36 -29.99
N VAL A 118 -8.09 -11.92 -28.80
CA VAL A 118 -7.78 -12.60 -27.53
C VAL A 118 -8.39 -14.00 -27.47
N LEU A 119 -9.63 -14.16 -27.95
CA LEU A 119 -10.29 -15.48 -27.96
C LEU A 119 -9.81 -16.38 -29.09
N ALA A 120 -9.28 -15.81 -30.18
CA ALA A 120 -8.62 -16.55 -31.24
C ALA A 120 -7.15 -16.86 -30.93
N GLU A 121 -6.59 -16.20 -29.91
CA GLU A 121 -5.25 -16.47 -29.42
C GLU A 121 -5.17 -17.91 -28.92
N LYS A 122 -4.07 -18.57 -29.29
CA LYS A 122 -3.90 -20.00 -29.09
C LYS A 122 -4.08 -20.34 -27.60
N THR A 123 -4.90 -21.35 -27.33
CA THR A 123 -5.10 -21.90 -25.99
C THR A 123 -3.76 -22.16 -25.31
N VAL A 124 -3.70 -21.97 -23.98
CA VAL A 124 -2.49 -22.20 -23.18
C VAL A 124 -1.86 -23.55 -23.56
N ASP A 125 -0.57 -23.52 -23.86
CA ASP A 125 0.16 -24.70 -24.30
C ASP A 125 0.09 -25.80 -23.22
N PRO A 126 -0.28 -27.05 -23.56
CA PRO A 126 -0.43 -28.13 -22.58
C PRO A 126 0.86 -28.40 -21.80
N LYS A 127 2.03 -28.13 -22.39
CA LYS A 127 3.32 -28.23 -21.70
C LYS A 127 3.41 -27.24 -20.54
N THR A 128 2.95 -26.01 -20.74
CA THR A 128 2.91 -24.96 -19.71
C THR A 128 1.97 -25.36 -18.58
N VAL A 129 0.80 -25.89 -18.91
CA VAL A 129 -0.15 -26.41 -17.91
C VAL A 129 0.46 -27.57 -17.12
N GLY A 130 1.14 -28.50 -17.79
CA GLY A 130 1.83 -29.62 -17.14
C GLY A 130 2.95 -29.17 -16.20
N TRP A 131 3.76 -28.20 -16.62
CA TRP A 131 4.81 -27.63 -15.78
C TRP A 131 4.24 -26.94 -14.53
N MET A 132 3.15 -26.18 -14.70
CA MET A 132 2.46 -25.54 -13.58
C MET A 132 1.85 -26.57 -12.62
N ALA A 133 1.24 -27.63 -13.14
CA ALA A 133 0.69 -28.71 -12.32
C ALA A 133 1.79 -29.42 -11.51
N ASN A 134 2.96 -29.67 -12.11
CA ASN A 134 4.10 -30.25 -11.41
C ASN A 134 4.62 -29.32 -10.32
N ALA A 135 4.81 -28.03 -10.63
CA ALA A 135 5.27 -27.04 -9.65
C ALA A 135 4.29 -26.92 -8.46
N MET A 136 2.98 -26.94 -8.72
CA MET A 136 1.96 -26.95 -7.65
C MET A 136 2.02 -28.22 -6.81
N GLY A 137 2.29 -29.38 -7.42
CA GLY A 137 2.49 -30.63 -6.69
C GLY A 137 3.70 -30.59 -5.76
N GLU A 138 4.84 -30.09 -6.25
CA GLU A 138 6.06 -29.93 -5.44
C GLU A 138 5.85 -28.95 -4.27
N LEU A 139 5.17 -27.82 -4.51
CA LEU A 139 4.84 -26.86 -3.46
C LEU A 139 3.90 -27.45 -2.40
N HIS A 140 2.91 -28.24 -2.82
CA HIS A 140 2.00 -28.91 -1.90
C HIS A 140 2.77 -29.91 -1.02
N GLN A 141 3.61 -30.74 -1.62
CA GLN A 141 4.47 -31.69 -0.90
C GLN A 141 5.41 -30.98 0.07
N ALA A 142 6.03 -29.86 -0.34
CA ALA A 142 6.88 -29.08 0.54
C ALA A 142 6.10 -28.49 1.73
N THR A 143 4.85 -28.08 1.51
CA THR A 143 3.99 -27.56 2.58
C THR A 143 3.62 -28.64 3.58
N GLU A 144 3.39 -29.88 3.15
CA GLU A 144 3.13 -31.02 4.04
C GLU A 144 4.35 -31.39 4.90
N SER A 145 5.57 -31.07 4.44
CA SER A 145 6.79 -31.31 5.22
C SER A 145 7.04 -30.29 6.33
N ILE A 146 6.23 -29.23 6.41
CA ILE A 146 6.33 -28.22 7.48
C ILE A 146 5.58 -28.76 8.69
N ASP A 147 6.30 -29.49 9.53
CA ASP A 147 5.81 -29.95 10.83
C ASP A 147 6.83 -29.67 11.93
N VAL A 148 6.37 -29.66 13.19
CA VAL A 148 7.24 -29.49 14.36
C VAL A 148 7.72 -30.87 14.80
N GLU A 149 9.03 -31.12 14.69
CA GLU A 149 9.61 -32.37 15.20
C GLU A 149 9.66 -32.38 16.73
N ASP A 150 9.14 -33.45 17.34
CA ASP A 150 9.20 -33.68 18.78
C ASP A 150 10.63 -34.03 19.22
N VAL A 151 11.39 -33.03 19.68
CA VAL A 151 12.76 -33.18 20.19
C VAL A 151 12.84 -33.50 21.68
N GLY A 152 11.70 -33.65 22.36
CA GLY A 152 11.60 -33.99 23.78
C GLY A 152 10.50 -33.24 24.52
N ASP A 153 10.44 -33.43 25.84
CA ASP A 153 9.39 -32.85 26.67
C ASP A 153 9.61 -31.33 26.87
N LEU A 154 8.68 -30.50 26.38
CA LEU A 154 8.65 -29.06 26.65
C LEU A 154 8.38 -28.75 28.14
N ILE A 155 7.63 -29.64 28.82
CA ILE A 155 7.19 -29.45 30.20
C ILE A 155 7.64 -30.64 31.02
N VAL A 156 8.63 -30.43 31.87
CA VAL A 156 9.04 -31.42 32.88
C VAL A 156 8.41 -31.02 34.22
N THR A 157 7.52 -31.86 34.74
CA THR A 157 6.95 -31.65 36.07
C THR A 157 7.91 -32.19 37.13
N LEU A 158 8.34 -31.32 38.03
CA LEU A 158 9.19 -31.71 39.16
C LEU A 158 8.32 -32.13 40.33
N SER A 159 8.54 -33.34 40.86
CA SER A 159 7.93 -33.80 42.10
C SER A 159 8.94 -33.72 43.26
N PRO A 160 8.54 -33.28 44.46
CA PRO A 160 9.44 -33.22 45.61
C PRO A 160 9.94 -34.62 46.01
N PRO A 161 11.18 -34.75 46.50
CA PRO A 161 11.68 -36.02 47.01
C PRO A 161 10.84 -36.47 48.20
N ALA A 162 10.36 -37.72 48.17
CA ALA A 162 9.60 -38.31 49.27
C ALA A 162 10.46 -38.29 50.56
N VAL A 163 9.99 -37.56 51.57
CA VAL A 163 10.59 -37.56 52.91
C VAL A 163 10.29 -38.92 53.54
N LYS A 164 11.34 -39.72 53.76
CA LYS A 164 11.27 -40.98 54.50
C LYS A 164 11.29 -40.74 56.00
#